data_AF-A0A957EJK9-F1
#
_entry.id   AF-A0A957EJK9-F1
#
_cell.length_a   1.000
_cell.length_b   1.000
_cell.length_c   1.000
_cell.angle_alpha   90.00
_cell.angle_beta   90.00
_cell.angle_gamma   90.00
#
_symmetry.space_group_name_H-M   'P 1'
#
loop_
_entity.id
_entity.type
_entity.pdbx_description
1 polymer ?
#
loop_
_entity_poly.entity_id
_entity_poly.type
_entity_poly.pdbx_seq_one_letter_code
_entity_poly.pdbx_strand_id
1 'polypeptide(L)' 'MMFVGVECTFSANGTISVKRVQLGGVWQVVEQGRQWVDGNGRHILIMFAAGQAQELVLSSDTLTWQLKSGKSTQTVV' A
#
# COMPACT_ATOMS: atom_id res chain seq x y z
N MET A 1 11.79 13.76 -2.80
CA MET A 1 11.44 12.33 -2.69
C MET A 1 10.65 12.18 -1.38
N MET A 2 9.36 11.85 -1.43
CA MET A 2 8.58 11.64 -0.20
C MET A 2 8.71 10.16 0.19
N PHE A 3 9.30 9.89 1.35
CA PHE A 3 9.37 8.53 1.89
C PHE A 3 8.02 8.18 2.54
N VAL A 4 7.49 7.01 2.22
CA VAL A 4 6.29 6.46 2.88
C VAL A 4 6.76 5.53 3.98
N GLY A 5 6.48 5.89 5.24
CA GLY A 5 6.64 4.97 6.36
C GLY A 5 5.45 4.02 6.41
N VAL A 6 5.68 2.74 6.74
CA VAL A 6 4.60 1.76 6.87
C VAL A 6 4.81 0.95 8.14
N GLU A 7 3.82 0.97 9.01
CA GLU A 7 3.73 0.04 10.13
C GLU A 7 2.92 -1.18 9.66
N CYS A 8 3.59 -2.32 9.57
CA CYS A 8 2.97 -3.56 9.11
C CYS A 8 3.62 -4.81 9.73
N THR A 9 2.92 -5.94 9.60
CA THR A 9 3.44 -7.27 9.93
C THR A 9 3.62 -8.08 8.65
N PHE A 10 4.76 -8.75 8.52
CA PHE A 10 5.00 -9.74 7.46
C PHE A 10 4.72 -11.14 7.98
N SER A 11 3.84 -11.86 7.29
CA SER A 11 3.53 -13.25 7.58
C SER A 11 4.42 -14.19 6.77
N ALA A 12 4.65 -15.42 7.25
CA ALA A 12 5.49 -16.40 6.57
C ALA A 12 4.98 -16.81 5.17
N ASN A 13 3.67 -16.67 4.92
CA ASN A 13 3.06 -16.89 3.61
C ASN A 13 3.19 -15.68 2.65
N GLY A 14 3.98 -14.67 3.03
CA GLY A 14 4.19 -13.45 2.25
C GLY A 14 3.06 -12.42 2.39
N THR A 15 2.02 -12.68 3.17
CA THR A 15 0.98 -11.66 3.43
C THR A 15 1.52 -10.54 4.30
N ILE A 16 1.21 -9.30 3.91
CA ILE A 16 1.48 -8.10 4.69
C ILE A 16 0.16 -7.60 5.29
N SER A 17 0.20 -7.29 6.59
CA SER A 17 -0.90 -6.63 7.30
C SER A 17 -0.50 -5.22 7.68
N VAL A 18 -1.04 -4.23 6.98
CA VAL A 18 -0.78 -2.80 7.17
C VAL A 18 -1.69 -2.24 8.26
N LYS A 19 -1.12 -1.49 9.20
CA LYS A 19 -1.86 -0.80 10.27
C LYS A 19 -1.91 0.70 10.03
N ARG A 20 -0.76 1.29 9.70
CA ARG A 20 -0.61 2.74 9.56
C ARG A 20 0.39 3.08 8.46
N VAL A 21 0.19 4.22 7.81
CA VAL A 21 1.14 4.81 6.87
C VAL A 21 1.56 6.20 7.32
N GLN A 22 2.83 6.55 7.12
CA GLN A 22 3.37 7.86 7.45
C GLN A 22 3.45 8.71 6.19
N LEU A 23 2.71 9.82 6.18
CA LEU A 23 2.66 10.79 5.09
C LEU A 23 2.93 12.18 5.64
N GLY A 24 3.88 12.90 5.04
CA GLY A 24 4.26 14.23 5.52
C GLY A 24 4.70 14.26 6.99
N GLY A 25 5.26 13.15 7.49
CA GLY A 25 5.66 12.99 8.90
C GLY A 25 4.53 12.53 9.84
N VAL A 26 3.28 12.50 9.40
CA VAL A 26 2.12 12.13 10.21
C VAL A 26 1.71 10.69 9.94
N TRP A 27 1.55 9.91 11.02
CA TRP A 27 1.02 8.55 10.94
C TRP A 27 -0.50 8.56 10.87
N GLN A 28 -1.04 7.84 9.89
CA GLN A 28 -2.47 7.72 9.65
C GLN A 28 -2.86 6.24 9.68
N VAL A 29 -3.90 5.91 10.43
CA VAL A 29 -4.51 4.57 10.42
C VAL A 29 -5.20 4.35 9.08
N VAL A 30 -5.04 3.14 8.54
CA VAL A 30 -5.67 2.73 7.30
C VAL A 30 -6.35 1.39 7.48
N GLU A 31 -7.41 1.18 6.74
CA GLU A 31 -7.95 -0.16 6.51
C GLU A 31 -7.24 -0.80 5.32
N GLN A 32 -7.13 -2.12 5.34
CA GLN A 32 -6.51 -2.90 4.28
C GLN A 32 -7.58 -3.63 3.47
N GLY A 33 -7.54 -3.45 2.15
CA GLY A 33 -8.29 -4.22 1.18
C GLY A 33 -7.48 -5.37 0.59
N ARG A 34 -7.67 -5.61 -0.72
CA ARG A 34 -6.99 -6.69 -1.45
C ARG A 34 -5.47 -6.48 -1.49
N GLN A 35 -4.75 -7.59 -1.44
CA GLN A 35 -3.31 -7.66 -1.72
C GLN A 35 -3.06 -8.56 -2.95
N TRP A 36 -2.11 -8.17 -3.80
CA TRP A 36 -1.67 -8.97 -4.95
C TRP A 36 -0.17 -8.77 -5.21
N VAL A 37 0.37 -9.54 -6.16
CA VAL A 37 1.77 -9.44 -6.60
C VAL A 37 1.77 -9.29 -8.12
N ASP A 38 2.57 -8.37 -8.64
CA ASP A 38 2.87 -8.24 -10.08
C ASP A 38 4.37 -7.99 -10.30
N GLY A 39 4.78 -7.68 -11.53
CA GLY A 39 6.18 -7.45 -11.89
C GLY A 39 6.87 -6.29 -11.14
N ASN A 40 6.11 -5.39 -10.50
CA ASN A 40 6.64 -4.26 -9.73
C ASN A 40 6.81 -4.57 -8.23
N GLY A 41 6.32 -5.72 -7.77
CA GLY A 41 6.42 -6.16 -6.39
C GLY A 41 5.06 -6.50 -5.78
N ARG A 42 4.88 -6.14 -4.50
CA ARG A 42 3.67 -6.46 -3.73
C ARG A 42 2.79 -5.23 -3.57
N HIS A 43 1.52 -5.38 -3.89
CA HIS A 43 0.55 -4.31 -3.93
C HIS A 43 -0.52 -4.56 -2.88
N ILE A 44 -0.93 -3.50 -2.20
CA ILE A 44 -1.92 -3.53 -1.14
C ILE A 44 -2.86 -2.34 -1.35
N LEU A 45 -4.15 -2.62 -1.48
CA LEU A 45 -5.16 -1.58 -1.43
C LEU A 45 -5.30 -1.11 0.03
N ILE A 46 -5.12 0.18 0.27
CA ILE A 46 -5.33 0.79 1.60
C ILE A 46 -6.41 1.87 1.50
N MET A 47 -7.19 2.03 2.56
CA MET A 47 -8.29 2.99 2.64
C MET A 47 -8.09 3.88 3.86
N PHE A 48 -8.12 5.19 3.64
CA PHE A 48 -8.10 6.18 4.71
C PHE A 48 -9.52 6.42 5.24
N ALA A 49 -9.65 6.91 6.47
CA ALA A 49 -10.95 7.19 7.10
C ALA A 49 -11.88 8.12 6.29
N ALA A 50 -11.33 8.94 5.40
CA ALA A 50 -12.09 9.82 4.50
C ALA A 50 -12.64 9.10 3.24
N GLY A 51 -12.56 7.76 3.17
CA GLY A 51 -13.02 6.95 2.04
C GLY A 51 -12.09 6.97 0.82
N GLN A 52 -10.93 7.62 0.93
CA GLN A 52 -9.93 7.63 -0.14
C GLN A 52 -9.18 6.29 -0.16
N ALA A 53 -9.29 5.56 -1.26
CA ALA A 53 -8.50 4.36 -1.50
C ALA A 53 -7.22 4.69 -2.29
N GLN A 54 -6.11 4.08 -1.91
CA GLN A 54 -4.83 4.19 -2.61
C GLN A 54 -4.14 2.83 -2.69
N GLU A 55 -3.25 2.69 -3.67
CA GLU A 55 -2.41 1.52 -3.81
C GLU A 55 -1.06 1.77 -3.13
N LEU A 56 -0.73 0.94 -2.15
CA LEU A 56 0.56 0.89 -1.50
C LEU A 56 1.38 -0.23 -2.14
N VAL A 57 2.56 0.10 -2.64
CA VAL A 57 3.45 -0.84 -3.34
C VAL A 57 4.75 -0.98 -2.57
N LEU A 58 5.10 -2.22 -2.23
CA LEU A 58 6.46 -2.60 -1.82
C LEU A 58 7.20 -3.05 -3.06
N SER A 59 8.15 -2.23 -3.53
CA SER A 59 8.97 -2.54 -4.70
C SER A 59 9.83 -3.78 -4.43
N SER A 60 9.89 -4.70 -5.40
CA SER A 60 10.80 -5.85 -5.37
C SER A 60 12.27 -5.45 -5.52
N ASP A 61 12.53 -4.35 -6.21
CA ASP A 61 13.89 -3.99 -6.66
C ASP A 61 14.59 -3.13 -5.62
N THR A 62 13.87 -2.15 -5.08
CA THR A 62 14.42 -1.17 -4.14
C THR A 62 14.05 -1.47 -2.69
N LEU A 63 13.12 -2.39 -2.44
CA LEU A 63 12.54 -2.67 -1.12
C LEU A 63 12.02 -1.40 -0.42
N THR A 64 11.48 -0.47 -1.20
CA THR A 64 10.88 0.77 -0.69
C THR A 64 9.38 0.79 -0.90
N TRP A 65 8.69 1.47 0.02
CA TRP A 65 7.26 1.72 -0.07
C TRP A 65 6.96 2.93 -0.96
N GLN A 66 5.95 2.78 -1.81
CA GLN A 66 5.44 3.82 -2.68
C GLN A 66 3.92 3.86 -2.61
N LEU A 67 3.37 5.06 -2.71
CA LEU A 67 1.93 5.29 -2.77
C LEU A 67 1.56 5.74 -4.17
N LYS A 68 0.67 4.99 -4.82
CA LYS A 68 0.12 5.35 -6.12
C LYS A 68 -1.30 5.88 -5.95
N SER A 69 -1.56 7.04 -6.53
CA SER A 69 -2.91 7.58 -6.65
C SER A 69 -3.72 6.63 -7.50
N GLY A 70 -4.80 6.06 -6.94
CA GLY A 70 -5.68 5.16 -7.67
C GLY A 70 -6.37 5.89 -8.82
N LYS A 71 -5.83 5.81 -10.04
CA LYS A 71 -6.68 5.71 -11.21
C LYS A 71 -7.03 4.24 -11.31
N SER A 72 -8.18 3.88 -10.74
CA SER A 72 -8.81 2.61 -11.08
C SER A 72 -9.08 2.65 -12.59
N THR A 73 -8.13 2.20 -13.40
CA THR A 73 -8.39 1.82 -14.77
C THR A 73 -9.18 0.52 -14.68
N GLN A 74 -10.48 0.69 -14.44
CA GLN A 74 -11.43 -0.40 -14.38
C GLN A 74 -11.65 -0.85 -15.82
N THR A 75 -10.82 -1.76 -16.33
CA THR A 75 -11.24 -2.59 -17.46
C THR A 75 -12.09 -3.70 -16.86
N VAL A 76 -13.40 -3.44 -16.78
CA VAL A 76 -14.39 -4.50 -16.65
C VAL A 76 -14.42 -5.21 -18.00
N VAL A 77 -14.01 -6.47 -18.01
CA VAL A 77 -14.25 -7.40 -19.14
C VAL A 77 -15.50 -8.20 -18.84
#